data_AF-A0A4R8H0W1-F1
#
_entry.id   AF-A0A4R8H0W1-F1
#
_cell.length_a   1.000
_cell.length_b   1.000
_cell.length_c   1.000
_cell.angle_alpha   90.00
_cell.angle_beta   90.00
_cell.angle_gamma   90.00
#
_symmetry.space_group_name_H-M   'P 1'
#
loop_
_entity.id
_entity.type
_entity.pdbx_description
1 polymer ?
#
loop_
_entity_poly.entity_id
_entity_poly.type
_entity_poly.pdbx_seq_one_letter_code
_entity_poly.pdbx_strand_id
1 'polypeptide(L)'
;MKKKLLVLVMLLILLSSWTILAMSSSKDMDKTLVEGYQTLIGQIYEEGTATMSFLIFRSQNGYDYLISGKLKNKLRSLKGVTLMLTGKVSDLNLEGKLTQAKFDVILYDLEYNLESEEVSVLGKLVEEKESLVLITKKQEIFNLDPNTYHSLQKHLGEEVVINGSLEMIDQYHGKIKLKSYQIIE
;
A
#
# COMPACT_ATOMS: atom_id res chain seq x y z
N MET A 1 -52.87 30.40 -11.12
CA MET A 1 -51.49 30.26 -11.66
C MET A 1 -50.38 30.41 -10.63
N LYS A 2 -50.47 31.33 -9.64
CA LYS A 2 -49.38 31.60 -8.67
C LYS A 2 -48.92 30.41 -7.81
N LYS A 3 -49.83 29.51 -7.40
CA LYS A 3 -49.47 28.34 -6.57
C LYS A 3 -48.64 27.27 -7.32
N LYS A 4 -48.89 27.07 -8.62
CA LYS A 4 -48.13 26.09 -9.43
C LYS A 4 -46.69 26.55 -9.71
N LEU A 5 -46.49 27.87 -9.85
CA LEU A 5 -45.17 28.46 -10.04
C LEU A 5 -44.29 28.33 -8.78
N LEU A 6 -44.89 28.51 -7.60
CA LEU A 6 -44.17 28.39 -6.32
C LEU A 6 -43.69 26.96 -6.05
N VAL A 7 -44.51 25.96 -6.39
CA VAL A 7 -44.14 24.54 -6.28
C VAL A 7 -43.01 24.19 -7.26
N LEU A 8 -43.04 24.72 -8.49
CA LEU A 8 -42.00 24.49 -9.49
C LEU A 8 -40.64 25.08 -9.05
N VAL A 9 -40.63 26.27 -8.46
CA VAL A 9 -39.41 26.93 -7.95
C VAL A 9 -38.84 26.18 -6.74
N MET A 10 -39.69 25.73 -5.83
CA MET A 10 -39.27 24.87 -4.70
C MET A 10 -38.67 23.54 -5.17
N LEU A 11 -39.26 22.91 -6.19
CA LEU A 11 -38.72 21.68 -6.77
C LEU A 11 -37.34 21.89 -7.40
N LEU A 12 -37.16 23.00 -8.12
CA LEU A 12 -35.88 23.38 -8.74
C LEU A 12 -34.75 23.63 -7.72
N ILE A 13 -35.08 24.22 -6.57
CA ILE A 13 -34.13 24.44 -5.46
C ILE A 13 -33.77 23.11 -4.78
N LEU A 14 -34.74 22.21 -4.61
CA LEU A 14 -34.49 20.86 -4.07
C LEU A 14 -33.62 20.02 -5.03
N LEU A 15 -33.87 20.08 -6.33
CA LEU A 15 -33.07 19.38 -7.35
C LEU A 15 -31.63 19.92 -7.46
N SER A 16 -31.42 21.23 -7.32
CA SER A 16 -30.05 21.80 -7.34
C SER A 16 -29.25 21.54 -6.06
N SER A 17 -29.93 21.35 -4.92
CA SER A 17 -29.26 20.96 -3.68
C SER A 17 -28.74 19.51 -3.70
N TRP A 18 -29.36 18.62 -4.49
CA TRP A 18 -28.90 17.24 -4.66
C TRP A 18 -27.71 17.11 -5.61
N THR A 19 -27.59 17.97 -6.62
CA THR A 19 -26.43 17.96 -7.52
C THR A 19 -25.18 18.51 -6.86
N ILE A 20 -25.30 19.50 -5.97
CA ILE A 20 -24.14 20.06 -5.23
C ILE A 20 -23.61 19.05 -4.21
N LEU A 21 -24.48 18.28 -3.53
CA LEU A 21 -24.05 17.26 -2.57
C LEU A 21 -23.39 16.04 -3.24
N ALA A 22 -23.78 15.72 -4.48
CA ALA A 22 -23.12 14.69 -5.28
C ALA A 22 -21.76 15.14 -5.84
N MET A 23 -21.56 16.45 -6.05
CA MET A 23 -20.30 17.02 -6.52
C MET A 23 -19.32 17.38 -5.40
N SER A 24 -19.77 17.50 -4.14
CA SER A 24 -18.92 17.80 -2.98
C SER A 24 -18.42 16.55 -2.24
N SER A 25 -18.61 15.35 -2.78
CA SER A 25 -18.05 14.11 -2.23
C SER A 25 -16.67 13.78 -2.82
N SER A 26 -15.83 14.77 -3.11
CA SER A 26 -14.40 14.55 -2.95
C SER A 26 -14.13 14.63 -1.45
N LYS A 27 -14.23 13.48 -0.77
CA LYS A 27 -13.51 13.27 0.48
C LYS A 27 -12.04 13.53 0.15
N ASP A 28 -11.61 14.78 0.27
CA ASP A 28 -10.24 15.12 0.61
C ASP A 28 -10.05 14.59 2.02
N MET A 29 -9.93 13.25 2.12
CA MET A 29 -9.22 12.67 3.24
C MET A 29 -7.83 13.26 3.12
N ASP A 30 -7.46 14.01 4.15
CA ASP A 30 -6.09 14.36 4.47
C ASP A 30 -5.31 13.04 4.64
N LYS A 31 -5.01 12.41 3.50
CA LYS A 31 -4.21 11.21 3.44
C LYS A 31 -2.80 11.76 3.59
N THR A 32 -2.17 11.41 4.69
CA THR A 32 -0.75 11.63 4.87
C THR A 32 -0.03 10.48 4.17
N LEU A 33 1.00 10.79 3.37
CA LEU A 33 1.88 9.78 2.82
C LEU A 33 2.56 9.05 3.99
N VAL A 34 2.31 7.76 4.13
CA VAL A 34 3.01 6.93 5.11
C VAL A 34 4.33 6.50 4.47
N GLU A 35 5.46 6.75 5.12
CA GLU A 35 6.74 6.18 4.71
C GLU A 35 6.92 4.79 5.30
N GLY A 36 7.68 3.94 4.61
CA GLY A 36 8.05 2.62 5.10
C GLY A 36 7.58 1.46 4.23
N TYR A 37 7.71 0.24 4.73
CA TYR A 37 7.23 -0.95 4.02
C TYR A 37 5.71 -0.97 3.95
N GLN A 38 5.19 -1.04 2.73
CA GLN A 38 3.76 -1.05 2.45
C GLN A 38 3.41 -2.04 1.35
N THR A 39 2.23 -2.64 1.50
CA THR A 39 1.56 -3.40 0.45
C THR A 39 0.44 -2.56 -0.11
N LEU A 40 0.49 -2.37 -1.42
CA LEU A 40 -0.41 -1.48 -2.15
C LEU A 40 -1.03 -2.23 -3.32
N ILE A 41 -2.33 -2.03 -3.54
CA ILE A 41 -3.00 -2.52 -4.74
C ILE A 41 -3.14 -1.37 -5.73
N GLY A 42 -2.89 -1.61 -7.00
CA GLY A 42 -2.93 -0.58 -8.01
C GLY A 42 -2.57 -1.08 -9.39
N GLN A 43 -2.32 -0.15 -10.29
CA GLN A 43 -1.94 -0.45 -11.68
C GLN A 43 -0.68 0.29 -12.07
N ILE A 44 0.08 -0.33 -12.98
CA ILE A 44 1.32 0.23 -13.50
C ILE A 44 1.07 0.96 -14.80
N TYR A 45 1.65 2.16 -14.90
CA TYR A 45 1.64 3.04 -16.06
C TYR A 45 3.06 3.46 -16.41
N GLU A 46 3.27 3.84 -17.67
CA GLU A 46 4.50 4.51 -18.09
C GLU A 46 4.19 5.96 -18.42
N GLU A 47 4.97 6.87 -17.83
CA GLU A 47 4.91 8.29 -18.12
C GLU A 47 6.28 8.78 -18.61
N GLY A 48 6.30 9.64 -19.62
CA GLY A 48 7.53 10.18 -20.19
C GLY A 48 7.55 10.15 -21.71
N THR A 49 8.73 10.32 -22.28
CA THR A 49 8.95 10.34 -23.73
C THR A 49 9.46 8.97 -24.21
N ALA A 50 9.50 8.76 -25.54
CA ALA A 50 10.06 7.56 -26.14
C ALA A 50 11.55 7.32 -25.77
N THR A 51 12.26 8.37 -25.33
CA THR A 51 13.68 8.30 -24.92
C THR A 51 13.86 8.11 -23.42
N MET A 52 12.89 8.51 -22.58
CA MET A 52 12.96 8.31 -21.14
C MET A 52 11.56 8.09 -20.57
N SER A 53 11.29 6.86 -20.12
CA SER A 53 10.01 6.47 -19.48
C SER A 53 10.20 6.12 -18.01
N PHE A 54 9.39 6.75 -17.17
CA PHE A 54 9.21 6.44 -15.77
C PHE A 54 8.11 5.40 -15.61
N LEU A 55 8.27 4.52 -14.64
CA LEU A 55 7.28 3.51 -14.31
C LEU A 55 6.54 4.01 -13.07
N ILE A 56 5.26 4.32 -13.23
CA ILE A 56 4.40 4.88 -12.18
C ILE A 56 3.43 3.79 -11.72
N PHE A 57 3.29 3.62 -10.41
CA PHE A 57 2.26 2.78 -9.81
C PHE A 57 1.19 3.67 -9.22
N ARG A 58 -0.02 3.63 -9.78
CA ARG A 58 -1.18 4.33 -9.24
C ARG A 58 -1.91 3.38 -8.31
N SER A 59 -1.78 3.64 -7.01
CA SER A 59 -2.42 2.84 -5.98
C SER A 59 -3.90 3.22 -5.84
N GLN A 60 -4.71 2.25 -5.43
CA GLN A 60 -6.12 2.45 -5.08
C GLN A 60 -6.30 3.42 -3.91
N ASN A 61 -5.26 3.65 -3.11
CA ASN A 61 -5.28 4.66 -2.05
C ASN A 61 -5.26 6.11 -2.61
N GLY A 62 -5.08 6.30 -3.93
CA GLY A 62 -5.13 7.59 -4.61
C GLY A 62 -3.76 8.26 -4.81
N TYR A 63 -2.66 7.61 -4.44
CA TYR A 63 -1.31 8.10 -4.67
C TYR A 63 -0.64 7.45 -5.88
N ASP A 64 0.21 8.24 -6.52
CA ASP A 64 1.10 7.79 -7.58
C ASP A 64 2.51 7.61 -7.02
N TYR A 65 3.12 6.47 -7.32
CA TYR A 65 4.45 6.12 -6.83
C TYR A 65 5.42 5.89 -7.99
N LEU A 66 6.62 6.46 -7.89
CA LEU A 66 7.70 6.16 -8.83
C LEU A 66 8.31 4.80 -8.49
N ILE A 67 8.14 3.81 -9.37
CA ILE A 67 8.69 2.46 -9.17
C ILE A 67 10.21 2.47 -9.37
N SER A 68 10.91 1.97 -8.36
CA SER A 68 12.34 1.62 -8.43
C SER A 68 12.58 0.16 -8.05
N GLY A 69 13.86 -0.24 -8.08
CA GLY A 69 14.30 -1.52 -7.55
C GLY A 69 14.52 -2.59 -8.61
N LYS A 70 14.89 -3.78 -8.14
CA LYS A 70 15.32 -4.91 -8.99
C LYS A 70 14.19 -5.43 -9.90
N LEU A 71 12.94 -5.26 -9.48
CA LEU A 71 11.77 -5.78 -10.19
C LEU A 71 11.22 -4.81 -11.25
N LYS A 72 11.70 -3.56 -11.31
CA LYS A 72 11.20 -2.52 -12.23
C LYS A 72 11.05 -3.00 -13.68
N ASN A 73 12.04 -3.68 -14.23
CA ASN A 73 11.98 -4.17 -15.63
C ASN A 73 10.94 -5.27 -15.83
N LYS A 74 10.76 -6.16 -14.86
CA LYS A 74 9.73 -7.22 -14.90
C LYS A 74 8.34 -6.62 -14.80
N LEU A 75 8.17 -5.60 -13.97
CA LEU A 75 6.90 -4.92 -13.76
C LEU A 75 6.42 -4.14 -14.99
N ARG A 76 7.33 -3.70 -15.89
CA ARG A 76 6.96 -3.03 -17.15
C ARG A 76 6.06 -3.87 -18.05
N SER A 77 6.16 -5.19 -18.03
CA SER A 77 5.32 -6.06 -18.86
C SER A 77 3.90 -6.25 -18.29
N LEU A 78 3.64 -5.78 -17.06
CA LEU A 78 2.37 -5.93 -16.35
C LEU A 78 1.55 -4.63 -16.35
N LYS A 79 1.83 -3.71 -17.28
CA LYS A 79 1.10 -2.45 -17.45
C LYS A 79 -0.40 -2.71 -17.62
N GLY A 80 -1.22 -1.92 -16.92
CA GLY A 80 -2.69 -2.02 -16.96
C GLY A 80 -3.29 -3.23 -16.22
N VAL A 81 -2.46 -4.11 -15.64
CA VAL A 81 -2.93 -5.20 -14.76
C VAL A 81 -3.01 -4.66 -13.34
N THR A 82 -4.10 -5.00 -12.65
CA THR A 82 -4.20 -4.75 -11.20
C THR A 82 -3.25 -5.68 -10.47
N LEU A 83 -2.30 -5.10 -9.75
CA LEU A 83 -1.27 -5.82 -9.00
C LEU A 83 -1.37 -5.43 -7.53
N MET A 84 -1.12 -6.41 -6.68
CA MET A 84 -0.68 -6.15 -5.31
C MET A 84 0.84 -6.06 -5.36
N LEU A 85 1.44 -5.00 -4.80
CA LEU A 85 2.88 -4.78 -4.76
C LEU A 85 3.32 -4.48 -3.33
N THR A 86 4.41 -5.10 -2.90
CA THR A 86 5.05 -4.85 -1.60
C THR A 86 6.40 -4.21 -1.81
N GLY A 87 6.67 -3.12 -1.11
CA GLY A 87 7.93 -2.39 -1.25
C GLY A 87 8.11 -1.34 -0.17
N LYS A 88 9.25 -0.64 -0.24
CA LYS A 88 9.54 0.49 0.65
C LYS A 88 9.10 1.79 0.01
N VAL A 89 8.16 2.49 0.64
CA VAL A 89 7.77 3.86 0.29
C VAL A 89 8.73 4.83 0.97
N SER A 90 9.23 5.80 0.23
CA SER A 90 10.05 6.90 0.76
C SER A 90 9.64 8.20 0.09
N ASP A 91 9.51 9.27 0.86
CA ASP A 91 9.13 10.56 0.31
C ASP A 91 10.19 11.07 -0.68
N LEU A 92 9.75 11.63 -1.81
CA LEU A 92 10.62 12.38 -2.70
C LEU A 92 10.31 13.85 -2.47
N ASN A 93 11.18 14.50 -1.71
CA ASN A 93 11.07 15.92 -1.41
C ASN A 93 11.41 16.73 -2.67
N LEU A 94 10.48 16.76 -3.63
CA LEU A 94 10.53 17.58 -4.84
C LEU A 94 9.74 18.86 -4.54
N GLU A 95 10.47 19.96 -4.36
CA GLU A 95 9.92 21.29 -4.07
C GLU A 95 8.84 21.69 -5.11
N GLY A 96 7.57 21.56 -4.72
CA GLY A 96 6.43 22.06 -5.49
C GLY A 96 5.49 20.99 -6.06
N LYS A 97 4.67 20.39 -5.18
CA LYS A 97 3.41 19.68 -5.45
C LYS A 97 3.34 18.77 -6.68
N LEU A 98 3.39 17.46 -6.43
CA LEU A 98 2.32 16.48 -6.62
C LEU A 98 2.86 15.17 -6.03
N THR A 99 2.13 14.57 -5.09
CA THR A 99 2.54 13.40 -4.29
C THR A 99 3.13 12.28 -5.14
N GLN A 100 4.45 12.25 -5.23
CA GLN A 100 5.24 11.20 -5.87
C GLN A 100 6.19 10.67 -4.81
N ALA A 101 5.84 9.59 -4.13
CA ALA A 101 6.83 8.87 -3.33
C ALA A 101 7.55 7.85 -4.19
N LYS A 102 8.80 7.54 -3.81
CA LYS A 102 9.54 6.43 -4.41
C LYS A 102 9.05 5.14 -3.78
N PHE A 103 8.69 4.16 -4.61
CA PHE A 103 8.31 2.83 -4.15
C PHE A 103 9.30 1.79 -4.67
N ASP A 104 10.15 1.30 -3.77
CA ASP A 104 11.14 0.28 -4.07
C ASP A 104 10.52 -1.10 -3.92
N VAL A 105 10.10 -1.69 -5.04
CA VAL A 105 9.30 -2.93 -5.04
C VAL A 105 10.18 -4.13 -4.75
N ILE A 106 9.74 -4.94 -3.79
CA ILE A 106 10.42 -6.16 -3.33
C ILE A 106 9.66 -7.42 -3.78
N LEU A 107 8.32 -7.39 -3.80
CA LEU A 107 7.46 -8.51 -4.20
C LEU A 107 6.19 -8.04 -4.93
N TYR A 108 5.57 -8.96 -5.67
CA TYR A 108 4.26 -8.81 -6.32
C TYR A 108 3.56 -10.18 -6.43
N ASP A 109 2.22 -10.18 -6.47
CA ASP A 109 1.32 -11.34 -6.41
C ASP A 109 -0.11 -10.92 -6.87
N LEU A 110 -0.97 -11.90 -7.12
CA LEU A 110 -2.35 -11.76 -7.60
C LEU A 110 -3.33 -12.44 -6.62
N GLU A 111 -3.89 -11.62 -5.72
CA GLU A 111 -4.98 -11.82 -4.72
C GLU A 111 -5.02 -13.09 -3.82
N TYR A 112 -5.30 -12.85 -2.52
CA TYR A 112 -5.23 -13.80 -1.40
C TYR A 112 -6.27 -13.51 -0.29
N ASN A 113 -6.51 -14.47 0.62
CA ASN A 113 -7.32 -14.31 1.86
C ASN A 113 -6.71 -15.13 3.04
N LEU A 114 -6.81 -14.67 4.30
CA LEU A 114 -6.29 -15.36 5.49
C LEU A 114 -6.92 -14.86 6.82
N GLU A 115 -7.28 -15.79 7.71
CA GLU A 115 -7.60 -15.54 9.13
C GLU A 115 -7.07 -16.68 10.03
N SER A 116 -6.33 -16.35 11.10
CA SER A 116 -6.25 -17.10 12.40
C SER A 116 -5.41 -16.36 13.47
N GLU A 117 -5.57 -16.72 14.76
CA GLU A 117 -4.99 -16.02 15.94
C GLU A 117 -3.59 -16.49 16.44
N GLU A 118 -3.18 -17.76 16.23
CA GLU A 118 -1.79 -18.19 16.38
C GLU A 118 -1.33 -18.77 15.05
N VAL A 119 -0.19 -18.28 14.55
CA VAL A 119 0.21 -18.50 13.17
C VAL A 119 1.69 -18.82 13.06
N SER A 120 1.98 -19.63 12.05
CA SER A 120 3.32 -19.77 11.48
C SER A 120 3.36 -18.96 10.19
N VAL A 121 4.13 -17.88 10.18
CA VAL A 121 4.25 -17.00 9.03
C VAL A 121 5.62 -17.17 8.42
N LEU A 122 5.65 -17.56 7.14
CA LEU A 122 6.86 -17.57 6.34
C LEU A 122 7.00 -16.25 5.59
N GLY A 123 8.14 -15.59 5.74
CA GLY A 123 8.46 -14.42 4.96
C GLY A 123 9.95 -14.11 4.94
N LYS A 124 10.30 -13.07 4.20
CA LYS A 124 11.64 -12.53 4.14
C LYS A 124 11.84 -11.50 5.23
N LEU A 125 12.91 -11.63 6.00
CA LEU A 125 13.25 -10.68 7.05
C LEU A 125 13.93 -9.44 6.45
N VAL A 126 13.43 -8.26 6.76
CA VAL A 126 14.00 -6.97 6.33
C VAL A 126 14.07 -5.98 7.49
N GLU A 127 14.96 -5.00 7.36
CA GLU A 127 15.17 -3.96 8.37
C GLU A 127 14.39 -2.70 8.02
N GLU A 128 13.67 -2.16 8.99
CA GLU A 128 12.99 -0.88 8.89
C GLU A 128 13.30 0.00 10.10
N LYS A 129 14.09 1.05 9.87
CA LYS A 129 14.55 1.97 10.92
C LYS A 129 15.28 1.19 12.02
N GLU A 130 14.68 1.05 13.20
CA GLU A 130 15.21 0.29 14.34
C GLU A 130 14.37 -0.95 14.65
N SER A 131 13.64 -1.45 13.66
CA SER A 131 12.72 -2.58 13.80
C SER A 131 12.91 -3.60 12.68
N LEU A 132 12.41 -4.81 12.90
CA LEU A 132 12.40 -5.87 11.91
C LEU A 132 11.00 -6.07 11.37
N VAL A 133 10.92 -6.30 10.07
CA VAL A 133 9.68 -6.53 9.34
C VAL A 133 9.80 -7.85 8.59
N LEU A 134 8.74 -8.64 8.63
CA LEU A 134 8.61 -9.87 7.86
C LEU A 134 7.68 -9.61 6.67
N ILE A 135 8.20 -9.77 5.45
CA ILE A 135 7.42 -9.64 4.22
C ILE A 135 7.09 -11.03 3.68
N THR A 136 5.81 -11.39 3.61
CA THR A 136 5.38 -12.72 3.14
C THR A 136 5.30 -12.82 1.62
N LYS A 137 5.28 -14.05 1.09
CA LYS A 137 5.03 -14.30 -0.34
C LYS A 137 3.64 -13.83 -0.78
N LYS A 138 2.69 -13.79 0.16
CA LYS A 138 1.33 -13.29 -0.03
C LYS A 138 1.25 -11.77 0.07
N GLN A 139 2.40 -11.10 0.19
CA GLN A 139 2.52 -9.66 0.28
C GLN A 139 1.90 -9.06 1.54
N GLU A 140 1.95 -9.79 2.64
CA GLU A 140 1.61 -9.24 3.95
C GLU A 140 2.90 -8.74 4.62
N ILE A 141 2.76 -7.70 5.41
CA ILE A 141 3.84 -7.01 6.12
C ILE A 141 3.57 -7.13 7.61
N PHE A 142 4.43 -7.86 8.30
CA PHE A 142 4.32 -8.05 9.74
C PHE A 142 5.46 -7.36 10.47
N ASN A 143 5.11 -6.36 11.27
CA ASN A 143 6.05 -5.76 12.19
C ASN A 143 6.36 -6.76 13.31
N LEU A 144 7.64 -7.04 13.53
CA LEU A 144 8.08 -7.86 14.65
C LEU A 144 8.21 -6.98 15.90
N ASP A 145 7.94 -7.57 17.07
CA ASP A 145 8.15 -6.87 18.34
C ASP A 145 9.59 -6.31 18.44
N PRO A 146 9.81 -5.10 19.00
CA PRO A 146 11.14 -4.48 19.07
C PRO A 146 12.21 -5.35 19.74
N ASN A 147 11.80 -6.17 20.72
CA ASN A 147 12.70 -7.07 21.45
C ASN A 147 13.31 -8.19 20.59
N THR A 148 12.77 -8.41 19.39
CA THR A 148 13.24 -9.46 18.47
C THR A 148 14.49 -9.05 17.68
N TYR A 149 14.78 -7.75 17.61
CA TYR A 149 15.85 -7.18 16.78
C TYR A 149 17.21 -7.85 17.03
N HIS A 150 17.63 -7.95 18.28
CA HIS A 150 18.93 -8.51 18.64
C HIS A 150 19.10 -9.99 18.24
N SER A 151 18.03 -10.78 18.23
CA SER A 151 18.08 -12.20 17.92
C SER A 151 18.08 -12.47 16.41
N LEU A 152 17.37 -11.64 15.64
CA LEU A 152 17.07 -11.88 14.23
C LEU A 152 17.87 -11.01 13.26
N GLN A 153 18.51 -9.91 13.70
CA GLN A 153 19.28 -9.01 12.83
C GLN A 153 20.35 -9.71 11.96
N LYS A 154 20.93 -10.80 12.44
CA LYS A 154 21.97 -11.55 11.71
C LYS A 154 21.43 -12.34 10.52
N HIS A 155 20.10 -12.44 10.39
CA HIS A 155 19.38 -13.18 9.35
C HIS A 155 18.66 -12.25 8.37
N LEU A 156 19.07 -10.97 8.30
CA LEU A 156 18.50 -10.01 7.36
C LEU A 156 18.65 -10.49 5.91
N GLY A 157 17.54 -10.50 5.17
CA GLY A 157 17.46 -10.97 3.79
C GLY A 157 17.18 -12.46 3.64
N GLU A 158 17.19 -13.25 4.71
CA GLU A 158 16.85 -14.68 4.70
C GLU A 158 15.34 -14.91 4.79
N GLU A 159 14.87 -16.08 4.35
CA GLU A 159 13.51 -16.54 4.60
C GLU A 159 13.42 -17.16 6.00
N VAL A 160 12.46 -16.71 6.79
CA VAL A 160 12.28 -17.11 8.19
C VAL A 160 10.82 -17.50 8.41
N VAL A 161 10.60 -18.60 9.12
CA VAL A 161 9.30 -18.94 9.70
C VAL A 161 9.24 -18.35 11.10
N ILE A 162 8.29 -17.46 11.32
CA ILE A 162 7.99 -16.86 12.62
C ILE A 162 6.73 -17.51 13.17
N ASN A 163 6.82 -18.07 14.38
CA ASN A 163 5.66 -18.55 15.12
C ASN A 163 5.33 -17.55 16.23
N GLY A 164 4.07 -17.18 16.34
CA GLY A 164 3.65 -16.19 17.33
C GLY A 164 2.16 -15.86 17.30
N SER A 165 1.80 -14.91 18.16
CA SER A 165 0.47 -14.31 18.16
C SER A 165 0.43 -13.17 17.15
N LEU A 166 -0.56 -13.21 16.26
CA LEU A 166 -0.73 -12.24 15.19
C LEU A 166 -1.90 -11.31 15.49
N GLU A 167 -1.65 -10.01 15.41
CA GLU A 167 -2.67 -8.96 15.44
C GLU A 167 -2.69 -8.28 14.07
N MET A 168 -3.75 -8.49 13.30
CA MET A 168 -3.94 -7.78 12.03
C MET A 168 -4.36 -6.34 12.30
N ILE A 169 -3.66 -5.39 11.69
CA ILE A 169 -4.02 -3.97 11.70
C ILE A 169 -4.99 -3.68 10.56
N ASP A 170 -4.69 -4.23 9.38
CA ASP A 170 -5.55 -4.23 8.21
C ASP A 170 -5.34 -5.54 7.41
N GLN A 171 -5.88 -5.63 6.21
CA GLN A 171 -5.79 -6.84 5.37
C GLN A 171 -4.36 -7.20 4.90
N TYR A 172 -3.39 -6.30 4.98
CA TYR A 172 -2.00 -6.53 4.54
C TYR A 172 -0.97 -6.24 5.62
N HIS A 173 -1.32 -5.53 6.68
CA HIS A 173 -0.42 -5.17 7.77
C HIS A 173 -0.84 -5.85 9.07
N GLY A 174 0.13 -6.37 9.79
CA GLY A 174 -0.08 -6.89 11.13
C GLY A 174 1.14 -6.71 12.02
N LYS A 175 0.98 -7.14 13.27
CA LYS A 175 2.06 -7.25 14.25
C LYS A 175 2.12 -8.69 14.71
N ILE A 176 3.33 -9.23 14.78
CA ILE A 176 3.54 -10.57 15.31
C ILE A 176 4.40 -10.53 16.56
N LYS A 177 3.84 -11.06 17.63
CA LYS A 177 4.56 -11.28 18.89
C LYS A 177 5.31 -12.60 18.80
N LEU A 178 6.63 -12.50 18.68
CA LEU A 178 7.51 -13.66 18.47
C LEU A 178 7.47 -14.61 19.67
N LYS A 179 7.16 -15.87 19.40
CA LYS A 179 7.29 -16.99 20.34
C LYS A 179 8.50 -17.86 20.00
N SER A 180 8.71 -18.15 18.72
CA SER A 180 9.87 -18.90 18.20
C SER A 180 10.07 -18.62 16.71
N TYR A 181 11.26 -18.95 16.19
CA TYR A 181 11.55 -18.81 14.77
C TYR A 181 12.41 -19.97 14.25
N GLN A 182 12.37 -20.17 12.94
CA GLN A 182 13.22 -21.10 12.21
C GLN A 182 13.70 -20.45 10.92
N ILE A 183 15.01 -20.55 10.65
CA ILE A 183 15.62 -20.11 9.40
C ILE A 183 15.43 -21.21 8.35
N ILE A 184 15.03 -20.83 7.14
CA ILE A 184 14.98 -21.73 5.99
C ILE A 184 16.24 -21.49 5.16
N GLU A 185 17.10 -22.51 5.07
CA GLU A 185 18.28 -22.55 4.19
C GLU A 185 17.90 -22.88 2.74
#